data_AF-A0A6M4BVP0-F1
#
_entry.id   AF-A0A6M4BVP0-F1
#
_cell.length_a   1.000
_cell.length_b   1.000
_cell.length_c   1.000
_cell.angle_alpha   90.00
_cell.angle_beta   90.00
_cell.angle_gamma   90.00
#
_symmetry.space_group_name_H-M   'P 1'
#
loop_
_entity.id
_entity.type
_entity.pdbx_description
1 polymer ?
#
loop_
_entity_poly.entity_id
_entity_poly.type
_entity_poly.pdbx_seq_one_letter_code
_entity_poly.pdbx_strand_id
1 'polypeptide(L)'
;ETVNKFMQSLLSLYRKPAINYYCISQCISYILSPSPLNPKLSLNDSVINSINHILFNLVLLEPDYDQPHTVKNHFEILRCFDHMAGQFSDQTIESLLHQCKHNQEKDRMKSVIILTHLTTSSQVFVDNYAAKFIALLKVMIAMEQGLKMKKLLVKAIVALVYRNCITSSEDFSMVEFIIKHCGHEGPPTASKYEVSDLHDTCKSSLILMCNSITSIRTQLRNLLLTALTSDEFTASMTTVSHCLISLLQNNSDVIADGQMEKDVEINCSPDLVFVRCLTHIVDPDEKERNKNLLVFLEEYSGDVHNNLKNSWTVEIQRLLKFVDKSESKEQWHGMLLDLLVSAIEQVNSNKWVEFIATLLSQQVLSKKQSP
;
A
#
# COMPACT_ATOMS: atom_id res chain seq x y z
N GLU A 1 14.04 43.69 2.88
CA GLU A 1 13.89 43.85 4.36
C GLU A 1 12.44 43.90 4.82
N THR A 2 11.56 44.70 4.17
CA THR A 2 10.15 44.84 4.55
C THR A 2 9.36 43.53 4.53
N VAL A 3 9.54 42.69 3.51
CA VAL A 3 8.86 41.38 3.41
C VAL A 3 9.27 40.44 4.55
N ASN A 4 10.56 40.37 4.90
CA ASN A 4 11.04 39.58 6.03
C ASN A 4 10.37 40.01 7.36
N LYS A 5 10.30 41.31 7.64
CA LYS A 5 9.63 41.84 8.85
C LYS A 5 8.12 41.57 8.83
N PHE A 6 7.49 41.68 7.67
CA PHE A 6 6.07 41.37 7.50
C PHE A 6 5.78 39.89 7.74
N MET A 7 6.58 38.99 7.17
CA MET A 7 6.48 37.55 7.40
C MET A 7 6.65 37.21 8.88
N GLN A 8 7.65 37.76 9.57
CA GLN A 8 7.82 37.56 11.01
C GLN A 8 6.62 38.08 11.81
N SER A 9 6.03 39.20 11.40
CA SER A 9 4.83 39.75 12.03
C SER A 9 3.64 38.80 11.86
N LEU A 10 3.41 38.26 10.67
CA LEU A 10 2.37 37.26 10.41
C LEU A 10 2.57 36.00 11.25
N LEU A 11 3.80 35.47 11.30
CA LEU A 11 4.13 34.30 12.10
C LEU A 11 3.87 34.52 13.60
N SER A 12 4.12 35.74 14.11
CA SER A 12 3.84 36.07 15.51
C SER A 12 2.35 36.01 15.87
N LEU A 13 1.45 36.14 14.88
CA LEU A 13 0.00 36.09 15.09
C LEU A 13 -0.49 34.69 15.49
N TYR A 14 0.24 33.62 15.15
CA TYR A 14 -0.09 32.27 15.63
C TYR A 14 0.02 32.10 17.15
N ARG A 15 0.59 33.09 17.88
CA ARG A 15 0.59 33.11 19.34
C ARG A 15 -0.72 33.66 19.92
N LYS A 16 -1.60 34.23 19.08
CA LYS A 16 -2.85 34.88 19.50
C LYS A 16 -4.04 33.95 19.20
N PRO A 17 -4.57 33.23 20.20
CA PRO A 17 -5.62 32.22 19.98
C PRO A 17 -6.95 32.80 19.47
N ALA A 18 -7.18 34.11 19.64
CA ALA A 18 -8.36 34.80 19.15
C ALA A 18 -8.37 35.02 17.62
N ILE A 19 -7.23 34.84 16.95
CA ILE A 19 -7.12 35.04 15.50
C ILE A 19 -7.37 33.73 14.79
N ASN A 20 -8.15 33.78 13.70
CA ASN A 20 -8.35 32.62 12.84
C ASN A 20 -7.03 32.22 12.15
N TYR A 21 -6.44 31.09 12.56
CA TYR A 21 -5.17 30.61 12.03
C TYR A 21 -5.23 30.35 10.53
N TYR A 22 -6.39 29.92 10.00
CA TYR A 22 -6.57 29.69 8.58
C TYR A 22 -6.28 30.95 7.76
N CYS A 23 -6.77 32.11 8.21
CA CYS A 23 -6.51 33.38 7.51
C CYS A 23 -5.03 33.75 7.53
N ILE A 24 -4.32 33.46 8.63
CA ILE A 24 -2.86 33.67 8.72
C ILE A 24 -2.15 32.76 7.72
N SER A 25 -2.50 31.47 7.69
CA SER A 25 -1.94 30.49 6.75
C SER A 25 -2.18 30.88 5.30
N GLN A 26 -3.39 31.35 4.96
CA GLN A 26 -3.71 31.82 3.60
C GLN A 26 -2.85 33.02 3.19
N CYS A 27 -2.68 34.00 4.09
CA CYS A 27 -1.81 35.15 3.80
C CYS A 27 -0.37 34.71 3.57
N ILE A 28 0.15 33.80 4.40
CA ILE A 28 1.49 33.23 4.24
C ILE A 28 1.59 32.46 2.91
N SER A 29 0.64 31.58 2.61
CA SER A 29 0.60 30.81 1.36
C SER A 29 0.59 31.74 0.15
N TYR A 30 -0.19 32.82 0.19
CA TYR A 30 -0.25 33.80 -0.91
C TYR A 30 1.10 34.50 -1.14
N ILE A 31 1.79 34.90 -0.07
CA ILE A 31 3.12 35.53 -0.17
C ILE A 31 4.16 34.55 -0.71
N LEU A 32 4.08 33.29 -0.29
CA LEU A 32 4.95 32.21 -0.74
C LEU A 32 4.61 31.71 -2.15
N SER A 33 3.43 32.00 -2.67
CA SER A 33 3.04 31.52 -4.00
C SER A 33 3.90 32.17 -5.09
N PRO A 34 4.38 31.41 -6.09
CA PRO A 34 5.05 31.98 -7.24
C PRO A 34 4.13 32.98 -7.95
N SER A 35 4.56 34.23 -8.09
CA SER A 35 3.74 35.28 -8.70
C SER A 35 4.57 36.14 -9.64
N PRO A 36 4.02 36.54 -10.81
CA PRO A 36 4.65 37.54 -11.67
C PRO A 36 4.90 38.87 -10.96
N LEU A 37 4.12 39.16 -9.91
CA LEU A 37 4.26 40.37 -9.08
C LEU A 37 5.42 40.28 -8.08
N ASN A 38 5.92 39.08 -7.80
CA ASN A 38 7.07 38.83 -6.92
C ASN A 38 7.97 37.73 -7.53
N PRO A 39 8.68 38.04 -8.64
CA PRO A 39 9.43 37.04 -9.40
C PRO A 39 10.66 36.50 -8.66
N LYS A 40 11.11 37.17 -7.59
CA LYS A 40 12.19 36.72 -6.70
C LYS A 40 11.85 37.06 -5.25
N LEU A 41 10.99 36.25 -4.63
CA LEU A 41 10.79 36.33 -3.19
C LEU A 41 12.12 36.01 -2.49
N SER A 42 12.71 37.00 -1.84
CA SER A 42 13.94 36.82 -1.07
C SER A 42 13.62 36.88 0.42
N LEU A 43 13.66 35.72 1.06
CA LEU A 43 13.58 35.57 2.50
C LEU A 43 14.96 35.25 3.06
N ASN A 44 15.29 35.80 4.21
CA ASN A 44 16.54 35.46 4.90
C ASN A 44 16.40 34.08 5.57
N ASP A 45 17.50 33.36 5.76
CA ASP A 45 17.49 32.01 6.36
C ASP A 45 16.79 31.95 7.71
N SER A 46 16.94 32.98 8.55
CA SER A 46 16.25 33.04 9.86
C SER A 46 14.72 33.08 9.72
N VAL A 47 14.19 33.73 8.68
CA VAL A 47 12.75 33.78 8.39
C VAL A 47 12.28 32.45 7.82
N ILE A 48 13.02 31.86 6.88
CA ILE A 48 12.74 30.52 6.32
C ILE A 48 12.66 29.48 7.46
N ASN A 49 13.66 29.47 8.34
CA ASN A 49 13.68 28.58 9.51
C ASN A 49 12.50 28.83 10.47
N SER A 50 12.11 30.09 10.66
CA SER A 50 10.95 30.44 11.48
C SER A 50 9.64 29.97 10.87
N ILE A 51 9.48 30.09 9.54
CA ILE A 51 8.32 29.55 8.81
C ILE A 51 8.27 28.04 8.99
N ASN A 52 9.35 27.34 8.64
CA ASN A 52 9.42 25.88 8.74
C ASN A 52 9.09 25.41 10.16
N HIS A 53 9.68 26.00 11.19
CA HIS A 53 9.43 25.62 12.58
C HIS A 53 7.97 25.87 13.02
N ILE A 54 7.42 27.05 12.76
CA ILE A 54 6.07 27.40 13.23
C ILE A 54 5.02 26.60 12.47
N LEU A 55 5.12 26.49 11.14
CA LEU A 55 4.17 25.73 10.34
C LEU A 55 4.23 24.24 10.65
N PHE A 56 5.42 23.68 10.88
CA PHE A 56 5.59 22.28 11.29
C PHE A 56 4.85 21.98 12.60
N ASN A 57 4.89 22.90 13.57
CA ASN A 57 4.18 22.73 14.84
C ASN A 57 2.65 22.72 14.68
N LEU A 58 2.12 23.32 13.62
CA LEU A 58 0.69 23.39 13.31
C LEU A 58 0.16 22.19 12.50
N VAL A 59 1.03 21.27 12.06
CA VAL A 59 0.60 20.05 11.36
C VAL A 59 -0.14 19.12 12.32
N LEU A 60 -1.35 18.74 11.92
CA LEU A 60 -2.19 17.76 12.62
C LEU A 60 -1.77 16.35 12.23
N LEU A 61 -1.69 15.45 13.23
CA LEU A 61 -1.44 14.03 13.00
C LEU A 61 -2.69 13.31 12.49
N GLU A 62 -3.84 13.66 13.08
CA GLU A 62 -5.16 13.12 12.75
C GLU A 62 -6.13 14.32 12.65
N PRO A 63 -6.52 14.75 11.45
CA PRO A 63 -7.48 15.83 11.27
C PRO A 63 -8.85 15.44 11.83
N ASP A 64 -9.41 16.30 12.68
CA ASP A 64 -10.75 16.12 13.25
C ASP A 64 -11.80 16.81 12.36
N TYR A 65 -12.59 16.01 11.65
CA TYR A 65 -13.60 16.51 10.71
C TYR A 65 -14.82 17.15 11.39
N ASP A 66 -15.02 16.93 12.70
CA ASP A 66 -16.01 17.66 13.49
C ASP A 66 -15.57 19.11 13.75
N GLN A 67 -14.28 19.40 13.56
CA GLN A 67 -13.69 20.74 13.66
C GLN A 67 -13.16 21.21 12.28
N PRO A 68 -14.04 21.53 11.31
CA PRO A 68 -13.64 21.78 9.92
C PRO A 68 -12.67 22.96 9.75
N HIS A 69 -12.63 23.90 10.71
CA HIS A 69 -11.72 25.02 10.68
C HIS A 69 -10.25 24.60 10.91
N THR A 70 -9.99 23.60 11.76
CA THR A 70 -8.64 23.09 12.01
C THR A 70 -8.14 22.28 10.81
N VAL A 71 -9.03 21.53 10.17
CA VAL A 71 -8.75 20.77 8.95
C VAL A 71 -8.41 21.70 7.78
N LYS A 72 -9.19 22.77 7.58
CA LYS A 72 -8.88 23.79 6.55
C LYS A 72 -7.52 24.42 6.78
N ASN A 73 -7.21 24.76 8.03
CA ASN A 73 -5.90 25.28 8.39
C ASN A 73 -4.79 24.27 8.08
N HIS A 74 -4.96 22.99 8.45
CA HIS A 74 -4.00 21.94 8.16
C HIS A 74 -3.65 21.83 6.67
N PHE A 75 -4.65 21.82 5.78
CA PHE A 75 -4.39 21.78 4.33
C PHE A 75 -3.72 23.04 3.79
N GLU A 76 -4.03 24.21 4.36
CA GLU A 76 -3.34 25.46 3.99
C GLU A 76 -1.89 25.47 4.45
N ILE A 77 -1.59 24.89 5.62
CA ILE A 77 -0.22 24.65 6.09
C ILE A 77 0.55 23.74 5.13
N LEU A 78 -0.07 22.65 4.67
CA LEU A 78 0.56 21.75 3.69
C LEU A 78 0.84 22.47 2.35
N ARG A 79 -0.09 23.32 1.88
CA ARG A 79 0.13 24.18 0.71
C ARG A 79 1.29 25.16 0.91
N CYS A 80 1.45 25.72 2.10
CA CYS A 80 2.63 26.55 2.40
C CYS A 80 3.93 25.76 2.23
N PHE A 81 3.97 24.49 2.69
CA PHE A 81 5.13 23.63 2.49
C PHE A 81 5.40 23.33 1.01
N ASP A 82 4.36 23.19 0.18
CA ASP A 82 4.50 23.03 -1.28
C ASP A 82 5.20 24.24 -1.92
N HIS A 83 4.78 25.45 -1.56
CA HIS A 83 5.44 26.68 -2.01
C HIS A 83 6.88 26.82 -1.48
N MET A 84 7.11 26.47 -0.21
CA MET A 84 8.45 26.46 0.39
C MET A 84 9.37 25.46 -0.31
N ALA A 85 8.87 24.26 -0.64
CA ALA A 85 9.60 23.23 -1.37
C ALA A 85 10.01 23.70 -2.78
N GLY A 86 9.20 24.53 -3.43
CA GLY A 86 9.51 25.08 -4.76
C GLY A 86 10.59 26.16 -4.76
N GLN A 87 10.69 26.98 -3.71
CA GLN A 87 11.58 28.16 -3.67
C GLN A 87 12.78 28.02 -2.74
N PHE A 88 12.64 27.24 -1.66
CA PHE A 88 13.62 27.07 -0.58
C PHE A 88 13.77 25.58 -0.26
N SER A 89 13.95 24.77 -1.31
CA SER A 89 13.94 23.30 -1.25
C SER A 89 14.98 22.75 -0.28
N ASP A 90 16.21 23.26 -0.32
CA ASP A 90 17.30 22.76 0.52
C ASP A 90 17.03 23.01 2.00
N GLN A 91 16.63 24.22 2.40
CA GLN A 91 16.34 24.50 3.82
C GLN A 91 15.08 23.77 4.31
N THR A 92 14.12 23.50 3.42
CA THR A 92 12.81 22.94 3.80
C THR A 92 12.81 21.42 3.75
N ILE A 93 13.12 20.82 2.60
CA ILE A 93 13.01 19.38 2.38
C ILE A 93 14.13 18.63 3.12
N GLU A 94 15.38 19.12 3.11
CA GLU A 94 16.46 18.45 3.87
C GLU A 94 16.18 18.48 5.38
N SER A 95 15.61 19.57 5.89
CA SER A 95 15.17 19.66 7.29
C SER A 95 14.09 18.63 7.61
N LEU A 96 13.08 18.48 6.75
CA LEU A 96 12.02 17.46 6.90
C LEU A 96 12.58 16.03 6.84
N LEU A 97 13.48 15.75 5.90
CA LEU A 97 14.16 14.45 5.79
C LEU A 97 15.01 14.15 7.02
N HIS A 98 15.65 15.15 7.61
CA HIS A 98 16.37 15.02 8.87
C HIS A 98 15.43 14.73 10.05
N GLN A 99 14.29 15.43 10.12
CA GLN A 99 13.28 15.25 11.18
C GLN A 99 12.69 13.84 11.19
N CYS A 100 12.59 13.15 10.05
CA CYS A 100 12.19 11.74 9.99
C CYS A 100 13.16 10.79 10.73
N LYS A 101 14.39 11.22 11.05
CA LYS A 101 15.37 10.42 11.81
C LYS A 101 15.36 10.74 13.31
N HIS A 102 14.49 11.64 13.77
CA HIS A 102 14.44 12.03 15.17
C HIS A 102 13.82 10.95 16.07
N ASN A 103 14.21 10.94 17.35
CA ASN A 103 13.71 9.96 18.32
C ASN A 103 12.21 10.16 18.67
N GLN A 104 11.67 11.37 18.48
CA GLN A 104 10.27 11.65 18.80
C GLN A 104 9.34 11.20 17.67
N GLU A 105 8.49 10.20 17.93
CA GLU A 105 7.55 9.65 16.95
C GLU A 105 6.63 10.73 16.37
N LYS A 106 6.10 11.64 17.20
CA LYS A 106 5.21 12.72 16.75
C LYS A 106 5.86 13.62 15.69
N ASP A 107 7.14 13.94 15.85
CA ASP A 107 7.87 14.76 14.89
C ASP A 107 8.15 13.98 13.60
N ARG A 108 8.55 12.71 13.71
CA ARG A 108 8.70 11.84 12.53
C ARG A 108 7.39 11.74 11.74
N MET A 109 6.26 11.56 12.42
CA MET A 109 4.93 11.48 11.80
C MET A 109 4.59 12.76 11.04
N LYS A 110 4.81 13.95 11.64
CA LYS A 110 4.57 15.24 10.97
C LYS A 110 5.41 15.39 9.71
N SER A 111 6.68 15.01 9.77
CA SER A 111 7.56 15.04 8.59
C SER A 111 7.08 14.11 7.49
N VAL A 112 6.69 12.87 7.83
CA VAL A 112 6.14 11.93 6.84
C VAL A 112 4.85 12.47 6.23
N ILE A 113 3.97 13.10 7.00
CA ILE A 113 2.75 13.74 6.47
C ILE A 113 3.10 14.81 5.43
N ILE A 114 4.04 15.71 5.75
CA ILE A 114 4.44 16.78 4.84
C ILE A 114 5.13 16.21 3.59
N LEU A 115 6.08 15.29 3.74
CA LEU A 115 6.79 14.67 2.60
C LEU A 115 5.85 13.85 1.71
N THR A 116 4.84 13.19 2.30
CA THR A 116 3.77 12.49 1.55
C THR A 116 2.94 13.49 0.74
N HIS A 117 2.58 14.64 1.33
CA HIS A 117 1.90 15.70 0.58
C HIS A 117 2.76 16.20 -0.59
N LEU A 118 4.03 16.52 -0.33
CA LEU A 118 4.97 17.00 -1.35
C LEU A 118 5.20 15.99 -2.48
N THR A 119 5.16 14.69 -2.17
CA THR A 119 5.21 13.63 -3.19
C THR A 119 4.11 13.84 -4.24
N THR A 120 2.90 14.20 -3.80
CA THR A 120 1.75 14.39 -4.69
C THR A 120 1.65 15.79 -5.30
N SER A 121 2.16 16.83 -4.63
CA SER A 121 1.96 18.23 -5.00
C SER A 121 3.16 18.88 -5.72
N SER A 122 4.39 18.44 -5.43
CA SER A 122 5.60 19.16 -5.80
C SER A 122 6.47 18.40 -6.80
N GLN A 123 6.61 18.93 -8.00
CA GLN A 123 7.52 18.36 -9.01
C GLN A 123 8.99 18.45 -8.57
N VAL A 124 9.38 19.56 -7.92
CA VAL A 124 10.73 19.75 -7.38
C VAL A 124 11.09 18.65 -6.38
N PHE A 125 10.14 18.24 -5.53
CA PHE A 125 10.32 17.13 -4.61
C PHE A 125 10.53 15.81 -5.35
N VAL A 126 9.65 15.49 -6.31
CA VAL A 126 9.69 14.25 -7.09
C VAL A 126 11.03 14.10 -7.81
N ASP A 127 11.48 15.15 -8.49
CA ASP A 127 12.69 15.09 -9.32
C ASP A 127 13.98 15.01 -8.50
N ASN A 128 14.05 15.68 -7.35
CA ASN A 128 15.31 15.89 -6.63
C ASN A 128 15.42 15.17 -5.28
N TYR A 129 14.30 14.80 -4.65
CA TYR A 129 14.29 14.32 -3.26
C TYR A 129 13.52 13.02 -3.03
N ALA A 130 12.69 12.55 -3.97
CA ALA A 130 11.93 11.31 -3.81
C ALA A 130 12.82 10.10 -3.51
N ALA A 131 13.98 9.97 -4.18
CA ALA A 131 14.93 8.89 -3.93
C ALA A 131 15.46 8.88 -2.48
N LYS A 132 15.75 10.05 -1.91
CA LYS A 132 16.17 10.17 -0.50
C LYS A 132 15.04 9.79 0.45
N PHE A 133 13.81 10.16 0.13
CA PHE A 133 12.64 9.80 0.92
C PHE A 133 12.35 8.30 0.85
N ILE A 134 12.45 7.67 -0.32
CA ILE A 134 12.35 6.21 -0.49
C ILE A 134 13.38 5.48 0.38
N ALA A 135 14.65 5.87 0.30
CA ALA A 135 15.72 5.26 1.09
C ALA A 135 15.44 5.35 2.61
N LEU A 136 14.90 6.49 3.05
CA LEU A 136 14.50 6.70 4.43
C LEU A 136 13.30 5.82 4.82
N LEU A 137 12.25 5.76 3.98
CA LEU A 137 11.07 4.94 4.22
C LEU A 137 11.43 3.46 4.36
N LYS A 138 12.35 2.94 3.54
CA LYS A 138 12.88 1.56 3.67
C LYS A 138 13.45 1.27 5.06
N VAL A 139 14.14 2.23 5.66
CA VAL A 139 14.63 2.09 7.05
C VAL A 139 13.47 2.15 8.04
N MET A 140 12.52 3.06 7.84
CA MET A 140 11.38 3.24 8.75
C MET A 140 10.45 2.02 8.79
N ILE A 141 10.14 1.41 7.64
CA ILE A 141 9.28 0.21 7.60
C ILE A 141 9.88 -0.98 8.35
N ALA A 142 11.21 -1.05 8.47
CA ALA A 142 11.91 -2.09 9.21
C ALA A 142 11.94 -1.83 10.72
N MET A 143 11.98 -0.56 11.15
CA MET A 143 12.19 -0.18 12.55
C MET A 143 10.91 0.17 13.31
N GLU A 144 9.92 0.77 12.64
CA GLU A 144 8.74 1.34 13.29
C GLU A 144 7.77 0.27 13.80
N GLN A 145 7.40 0.38 15.08
CA GLN A 145 6.44 -0.53 15.72
C GLN A 145 5.05 0.11 15.89
N GLY A 146 4.98 1.44 15.95
CA GLY A 146 3.73 2.18 16.18
C GLY A 146 2.73 2.03 15.04
N LEU A 147 1.51 1.57 15.34
CA LEU A 147 0.47 1.34 14.33
C LEU A 147 0.10 2.62 13.58
N LYS A 148 0.03 3.76 14.29
CA LYS A 148 -0.23 5.07 13.69
C LYS A 148 0.84 5.48 12.68
N MET A 149 2.11 5.26 13.02
CA MET A 149 3.22 5.52 12.11
C MET A 149 3.17 4.59 10.89
N LYS A 150 2.91 3.30 11.10
CA LYS A 150 2.74 2.33 9.99
C LYS A 150 1.64 2.77 9.02
N LYS A 151 0.50 3.26 9.50
CA LYS A 151 -0.57 3.83 8.63
C LYS A 151 -0.08 5.01 7.79
N LEU A 152 0.74 5.89 8.35
CA LEU A 152 1.33 7.00 7.60
C LEU A 152 2.33 6.52 6.55
N LEU A 153 3.15 5.52 6.87
CA LEU A 153 4.06 4.90 5.92
C LEU A 153 3.30 4.28 4.74
N VAL A 154 2.17 3.60 4.98
CA VAL A 154 1.30 3.07 3.91
C VAL A 154 0.86 4.19 2.97
N LYS A 155 0.38 5.31 3.50
CA LYS A 155 -0.03 6.47 2.68
C LYS A 155 1.13 7.06 1.88
N ALA A 156 2.32 7.15 2.47
CA ALA A 156 3.53 7.62 1.79
C ALA A 156 3.92 6.72 0.61
N ILE A 157 3.87 5.40 0.81
CA ILE A 157 4.18 4.40 -0.20
C ILE A 157 3.18 4.50 -1.36
N VAL A 158 1.87 4.56 -1.08
CA VAL A 158 0.83 4.72 -2.11
C VAL A 158 1.04 6.00 -2.92
N ALA A 159 1.39 7.12 -2.27
CA ALA A 159 1.69 8.38 -2.95
C ALA A 159 2.88 8.26 -3.91
N LEU A 160 3.95 7.57 -3.49
CA LEU A 160 5.13 7.31 -4.32
C LEU A 160 4.81 6.39 -5.51
N VAL A 161 4.00 5.35 -5.28
CA VAL A 161 3.51 4.47 -6.37
C VAL A 161 2.70 5.28 -7.38
N TYR A 162 1.74 6.08 -6.91
CA TYR A 162 0.88 6.90 -7.78
C TYR A 162 1.68 7.89 -8.64
N ARG A 163 2.79 8.40 -8.12
CA ARG A 163 3.70 9.32 -8.82
C ARG A 163 4.80 8.60 -9.61
N ASN A 164 4.72 7.28 -9.77
CA ASN A 164 5.70 6.45 -10.47
C ASN A 164 7.13 6.61 -9.93
N CYS A 165 7.28 6.88 -8.64
CA CYS A 165 8.60 7.00 -7.99
C CYS A 165 9.18 5.63 -7.59
N ILE A 166 8.34 4.61 -7.46
CA ILE A 166 8.73 3.21 -7.23
C ILE A 166 8.88 2.53 -8.58
N THR A 167 10.12 2.25 -8.99
CA THR A 167 10.41 1.67 -10.31
C THR A 167 11.31 0.45 -10.26
N SER A 168 12.16 0.34 -9.23
CA SER A 168 13.08 -0.79 -9.07
C SER A 168 12.44 -1.93 -8.27
N SER A 169 12.86 -3.17 -8.54
CA SER A 169 12.42 -4.34 -7.77
C SER A 169 12.70 -4.19 -6.26
N GLU A 170 13.80 -3.54 -5.89
CA GLU A 170 14.16 -3.30 -4.49
C GLU A 170 13.15 -2.37 -3.78
N ASP A 171 12.53 -1.44 -4.51
CA ASP A 171 11.53 -0.52 -3.93
C ASP A 171 10.19 -1.21 -3.64
N PHE A 172 9.91 -2.35 -4.30
CA PHE A 172 8.70 -3.14 -4.05
C PHE A 172 8.67 -3.81 -2.68
N SER A 173 9.80 -3.88 -1.96
CA SER A 173 9.81 -4.22 -0.52
C SER A 173 8.90 -3.31 0.33
N MET A 174 8.66 -2.07 -0.12
CA MET A 174 7.68 -1.19 0.51
C MET A 174 6.24 -1.62 0.25
N VAL A 175 5.95 -2.23 -0.91
CA VAL A 175 4.63 -2.82 -1.18
C VAL A 175 4.45 -4.13 -0.40
N GLU A 176 5.50 -4.92 -0.25
CA GLU A 176 5.50 -6.10 0.65
C GLU A 176 5.17 -5.73 2.09
N PHE A 177 5.66 -4.58 2.57
CA PHE A 177 5.28 -4.05 3.87
C PHE A 177 3.75 -3.82 3.98
N ILE A 178 3.10 -3.29 2.93
CA ILE A 178 1.64 -3.14 2.89
C ILE A 178 0.96 -4.52 2.91
N ILE A 179 1.42 -5.46 2.09
CA ILE A 179 0.88 -6.82 2.01
C ILE A 179 0.97 -7.50 3.39
N LYS A 180 2.13 -7.47 4.04
CA LYS A 180 2.35 -8.05 5.37
C LYS A 180 1.37 -7.51 6.42
N HIS A 181 1.02 -6.23 6.33
CA HIS A 181 0.12 -5.59 7.27
C HIS A 181 -1.37 -5.73 6.92
N CYS A 182 -1.71 -6.36 5.80
CA CYS A 182 -3.08 -6.81 5.48
C CYS A 182 -3.51 -8.05 6.28
N GLY A 183 -2.67 -8.61 7.14
CA GLY A 183 -2.98 -9.75 8.01
C GLY A 183 -2.27 -9.67 9.35
N HIS A 184 -1.84 -8.46 9.75
CA HIS A 184 -1.06 -8.28 10.95
C HIS A 184 -1.93 -8.35 12.21
N GLU A 185 -1.58 -9.24 13.13
CA GLU A 185 -2.31 -9.41 14.40
C GLU A 185 -2.01 -8.32 15.44
N GLY A 186 -1.02 -7.46 15.19
CA GLY A 186 -0.59 -6.44 16.15
C GLY A 186 0.21 -7.02 17.33
N PRO A 187 0.81 -6.16 18.17
CA PRO A 187 1.31 -6.61 19.46
C PRO A 187 0.14 -6.95 20.39
N PRO A 188 0.31 -7.87 21.38
CA PRO A 188 -0.75 -8.28 22.30
C PRO A 188 -1.38 -7.12 23.10
N THR A 189 -0.68 -6.00 23.21
CA THR A 189 -1.08 -4.79 23.94
C THR A 189 -1.83 -3.77 23.08
N ALA A 190 -1.88 -3.94 21.75
CA ALA A 190 -2.59 -3.02 20.87
C ALA A 190 -4.10 -3.20 20.96
N SER A 191 -4.85 -2.11 20.78
CA SER A 191 -6.30 -2.21 20.71
C SER A 191 -6.73 -2.91 19.41
N LYS A 192 -7.74 -3.78 19.50
CA LYS A 192 -8.31 -4.45 18.31
C LYS A 192 -8.76 -3.45 17.23
N TYR A 193 -9.25 -2.29 17.67
CA TYR A 193 -9.66 -1.21 16.76
C TYR A 193 -8.48 -0.66 15.97
N GLU A 194 -7.34 -0.33 16.61
CA GLU A 194 -6.17 0.20 15.90
C GLU A 194 -5.55 -0.81 14.94
N VAL A 195 -5.58 -2.10 15.29
CA VAL A 195 -5.13 -3.19 14.41
C VAL A 195 -6.05 -3.31 13.19
N SER A 196 -7.37 -3.31 13.41
CA SER A 196 -8.36 -3.34 12.32
C SER A 196 -8.25 -2.13 11.40
N ASP A 197 -8.04 -0.94 11.96
CA ASP A 197 -7.90 0.30 11.21
C ASP A 197 -6.61 0.32 10.36
N LEU A 198 -5.51 -0.25 10.85
CA LEU A 198 -4.32 -0.50 10.02
C LEU A 198 -4.61 -1.51 8.91
N HIS A 199 -5.27 -2.63 9.23
CA HIS A 199 -5.66 -3.65 8.25
C HIS A 199 -6.49 -3.04 7.12
N ASP A 200 -7.52 -2.29 7.44
CA ASP A 200 -8.41 -1.67 6.47
C ASP A 200 -7.69 -0.61 5.62
N THR A 201 -6.75 0.13 6.23
CA THR A 201 -5.89 1.07 5.51
C THR A 201 -4.99 0.34 4.50
N CYS A 202 -4.36 -0.78 4.90
CA CYS A 202 -3.52 -1.58 4.00
C CYS A 202 -4.33 -2.24 2.88
N LYS A 203 -5.46 -2.87 3.22
CA LYS A 203 -6.38 -3.50 2.26
C LYS A 203 -6.88 -2.49 1.22
N SER A 204 -7.38 -1.34 1.67
CA SER A 204 -7.88 -0.30 0.76
C SER A 204 -6.78 0.27 -0.12
N SER A 205 -5.57 0.44 0.43
CA SER A 205 -4.41 0.93 -0.31
C SER A 205 -3.96 -0.06 -1.39
N LEU A 206 -3.94 -1.35 -1.08
CA LEU A 206 -3.56 -2.39 -2.03
C LEU A 206 -4.58 -2.52 -3.17
N ILE A 207 -5.87 -2.48 -2.85
CA ILE A 207 -6.95 -2.48 -3.84
C ILE A 207 -6.86 -1.24 -4.75
N LEU A 208 -6.62 -0.05 -4.18
CA LEU A 208 -6.46 1.18 -4.94
C LEU A 208 -5.29 1.06 -5.94
N MET A 209 -4.15 0.53 -5.51
CA MET A 209 -3.00 0.32 -6.39
C MET A 209 -3.33 -0.64 -7.54
N CYS A 210 -4.02 -1.76 -7.25
CA CYS A 210 -4.41 -2.74 -8.27
C CYS A 210 -5.38 -2.15 -9.32
N ASN A 211 -6.32 -1.33 -8.88
CA ASN A 211 -7.41 -0.84 -9.72
C ASN A 211 -7.03 0.43 -10.51
N SER A 212 -6.19 1.30 -9.93
CA SER A 212 -6.00 2.65 -10.45
C SER A 212 -4.62 2.91 -11.06
N ILE A 213 -3.63 2.04 -10.84
CA ILE A 213 -2.23 2.31 -11.23
C ILE A 213 -1.77 1.26 -12.25
N THR A 214 -1.92 1.60 -13.53
CA THR A 214 -1.59 0.71 -14.65
C THR A 214 -0.08 0.46 -14.81
N SER A 215 0.76 1.44 -14.47
CA SER A 215 2.21 1.43 -14.71
C SER A 215 2.99 0.34 -13.94
N ILE A 216 2.44 -0.13 -12.82
CA ILE A 216 3.07 -1.15 -11.95
C ILE A 216 2.32 -2.48 -11.95
N ARG A 217 1.34 -2.64 -12.83
CA ARG A 217 0.36 -3.73 -12.75
C ARG A 217 1.00 -5.11 -12.83
N THR A 218 1.91 -5.30 -13.80
CA THR A 218 2.62 -6.57 -14.01
C THR A 218 3.50 -6.92 -12.82
N GLN A 219 4.25 -5.93 -12.31
CA GLN A 219 5.08 -6.09 -11.12
C GLN A 219 4.24 -6.42 -9.88
N LEU A 220 3.08 -5.76 -9.71
CA LEU A 220 2.17 -6.01 -8.61
C LEU A 220 1.54 -7.40 -8.70
N ARG A 221 1.15 -7.85 -9.89
CA ARG A 221 0.66 -9.22 -10.13
C ARG A 221 1.72 -10.23 -9.70
N ASN A 222 2.96 -10.08 -10.16
CA ASN A 222 4.04 -11.01 -9.84
C ASN A 222 4.36 -11.01 -8.33
N LEU A 223 4.41 -9.83 -7.71
CA LEU A 223 4.62 -9.70 -6.28
C LEU A 223 3.53 -10.41 -5.48
N LEU A 224 2.26 -10.22 -5.85
CA LEU A 224 1.13 -10.84 -5.16
C LEU A 224 1.09 -12.36 -5.35
N LEU A 225 1.46 -12.88 -6.53
CA LEU A 225 1.60 -14.32 -6.75
C LEU A 225 2.71 -14.92 -5.88
N THR A 226 3.88 -14.27 -5.82
CA THR A 226 4.97 -14.66 -4.91
C THR A 226 4.51 -14.62 -3.45
N ALA A 227 3.83 -13.54 -3.05
CA ALA A 227 3.31 -13.39 -1.69
C ALA A 227 2.32 -14.49 -1.32
N LEU A 228 1.43 -14.88 -2.25
CA LEU A 228 0.46 -15.96 -2.03
C LEU A 228 1.14 -17.29 -1.69
N THR A 229 2.31 -17.54 -2.27
CA THR A 229 3.09 -18.77 -2.07
C THR A 229 4.06 -18.75 -0.89
N SER A 230 4.30 -17.58 -0.29
CA SER A 230 5.16 -17.45 0.89
C SER A 230 4.37 -17.64 2.19
N ASP A 231 4.99 -18.30 3.18
CA ASP A 231 4.37 -18.49 4.50
C ASP A 231 4.23 -17.18 5.28
N GLU A 232 5.09 -16.19 5.03
CA GLU A 232 5.11 -14.92 5.75
C GLU A 232 3.87 -14.05 5.49
N PHE A 233 3.19 -14.25 4.36
CA PHE A 233 2.00 -13.49 3.96
C PHE A 233 0.70 -14.31 4.07
N THR A 234 0.75 -15.49 4.69
CA THR A 234 -0.43 -16.37 4.84
C THR A 234 -1.62 -15.65 5.49
N ALA A 235 -1.35 -14.83 6.51
CA ALA A 235 -2.41 -14.06 7.19
C ALA A 235 -3.09 -13.02 6.27
N SER A 236 -2.40 -12.58 5.22
CA SER A 236 -2.89 -11.60 4.24
C SER A 236 -3.53 -12.24 3.02
N MET A 237 -3.58 -13.58 2.95
CA MET A 237 -3.98 -14.36 1.78
C MET A 237 -5.37 -13.99 1.24
N THR A 238 -6.32 -13.70 2.12
CA THR A 238 -7.67 -13.26 1.75
C THR A 238 -7.65 -11.95 0.97
N THR A 239 -6.81 -10.99 1.38
CA THR A 239 -6.67 -9.69 0.70
C THR A 239 -5.84 -9.81 -0.58
N VAL A 240 -4.76 -10.62 -0.56
CA VAL A 240 -3.90 -10.88 -1.72
C VAL A 240 -4.71 -11.52 -2.86
N SER A 241 -5.48 -12.56 -2.57
CA SER A 241 -6.32 -13.24 -3.56
C SER A 241 -7.39 -12.31 -4.15
N HIS A 242 -8.02 -11.48 -3.33
CA HIS A 242 -8.95 -10.45 -3.80
C HIS A 242 -8.30 -9.45 -4.77
N CYS A 243 -7.08 -8.99 -4.45
CA CYS A 243 -6.33 -8.08 -5.30
C CYS A 243 -5.93 -8.74 -6.64
N LEU A 244 -5.51 -10.01 -6.59
CA LEU A 244 -5.19 -10.79 -7.79
C LEU A 244 -6.40 -10.98 -8.71
N ILE A 245 -7.59 -11.25 -8.16
CA ILE A 245 -8.83 -11.32 -8.95
C ILE A 245 -9.02 -10.02 -9.73
N SER A 246 -8.93 -8.87 -9.06
CA SER A 246 -9.09 -7.57 -9.72
C SER A 246 -8.03 -7.35 -10.82
N LEU A 247 -6.77 -7.72 -10.57
CA LEU A 247 -5.71 -7.59 -11.57
C LEU A 247 -5.94 -8.47 -12.80
N LEU A 248 -6.39 -9.71 -12.61
CA LEU A 248 -6.67 -10.64 -13.70
C LEU A 248 -7.86 -10.18 -14.54
N GLN A 249 -8.94 -9.72 -13.89
CA GLN A 249 -10.13 -9.21 -14.57
C GLN A 249 -9.87 -7.90 -15.32
N ASN A 250 -8.98 -7.04 -14.82
CA ASN A 250 -8.61 -5.79 -15.50
C ASN A 250 -7.56 -5.98 -16.61
N ASN A 251 -6.89 -7.13 -16.68
CA ASN A 251 -5.88 -7.42 -17.71
C ASN A 251 -6.49 -7.91 -19.03
N SER A 252 -7.71 -8.48 -19.02
CA SER A 252 -8.40 -8.85 -20.26
C SER A 252 -8.65 -7.68 -21.20
N ASP A 253 -8.75 -6.45 -20.66
CA ASP A 253 -9.01 -5.23 -21.43
C ASP A 253 -7.74 -4.63 -22.06
N VAL A 254 -6.54 -4.91 -21.50
CA VAL A 254 -5.27 -4.33 -21.98
C VAL A 254 -4.60 -5.18 -23.05
N ILE A 255 -4.81 -6.51 -23.03
CA ILE A 255 -4.28 -7.43 -24.06
C ILE A 255 -4.91 -7.16 -25.44
N ALA A 256 -6.05 -6.46 -25.48
CA ALA A 256 -6.65 -5.98 -26.73
C ALA A 256 -5.81 -4.89 -27.43
N ASP A 257 -4.90 -4.22 -26.72
CA ASP A 257 -4.13 -3.07 -27.20
C ASP A 257 -2.64 -3.41 -27.38
N GLY A 258 -2.35 -4.48 -28.13
CA GLY A 258 -1.14 -4.66 -28.96
C GLY A 258 0.26 -4.64 -28.33
N GLN A 259 0.42 -4.37 -27.04
CA GLN A 259 1.71 -4.43 -26.37
C GLN A 259 1.89 -5.82 -25.75
N MET A 260 2.62 -6.69 -26.46
CA MET A 260 3.23 -7.85 -25.81
C MET A 260 4.13 -7.34 -24.69
N GLU A 261 3.65 -7.40 -23.45
CA GLU A 261 4.48 -7.21 -22.27
C GLU A 261 5.66 -8.16 -22.42
N LYS A 262 6.88 -7.60 -22.53
CA LYS A 262 8.11 -8.40 -22.46
C LYS A 262 8.01 -9.23 -21.20
N ASP A 263 8.12 -10.55 -21.35
CA ASP A 263 8.03 -11.54 -20.28
C ASP A 263 8.75 -11.06 -19.03
N VAL A 264 7.99 -10.48 -18.09
CA VAL A 264 8.48 -10.30 -16.72
C VAL A 264 8.41 -11.70 -16.16
N GLU A 265 9.57 -12.34 -16.06
CA GLU A 265 9.76 -13.68 -15.54
C GLU A 265 8.89 -13.86 -14.28
N ILE A 266 7.84 -14.68 -14.40
CA ILE A 266 6.97 -14.97 -13.26
C ILE A 266 7.82 -15.84 -12.34
N ASN A 267 8.29 -15.26 -11.24
CA ASN A 267 9.16 -15.95 -10.27
C ASN A 267 8.47 -17.10 -9.51
N CYS A 268 7.21 -17.41 -9.84
CA CYS A 268 6.40 -18.41 -9.14
C CYS A 268 5.75 -19.39 -10.12
N SER A 269 5.86 -20.69 -9.82
CA SER A 269 5.21 -21.75 -10.60
C SER A 269 3.68 -21.66 -10.43
N PRO A 270 2.90 -21.64 -11.53
CA PRO A 270 1.43 -21.68 -11.47
C PRO A 270 0.89 -22.90 -10.71
N ASP A 271 1.58 -24.04 -10.80
CA ASP A 271 1.26 -25.26 -10.07
C ASP A 271 1.42 -25.08 -8.55
N LEU A 272 2.47 -24.36 -8.13
CA LEU A 272 2.69 -24.03 -6.72
C LEU A 272 1.59 -23.11 -6.18
N VAL A 273 1.18 -22.12 -6.97
CA VAL A 273 0.04 -21.24 -6.65
C VAL A 273 -1.22 -22.06 -6.43
N PHE A 274 -1.55 -22.96 -7.36
CA PHE A 274 -2.70 -23.85 -7.26
C PHE A 274 -2.67 -24.71 -5.99
N VAL A 275 -1.56 -25.42 -5.77
CA VAL A 275 -1.37 -26.28 -4.60
C VAL A 275 -1.47 -25.48 -3.30
N ARG A 276 -0.87 -24.29 -3.26
CA ARG A 276 -0.93 -23.41 -2.10
C ARG A 276 -2.38 -23.01 -1.78
N CYS A 277 -3.15 -22.57 -2.77
CA CYS A 277 -4.57 -22.26 -2.60
C CYS A 277 -5.34 -23.47 -2.04
N LEU A 278 -5.20 -24.65 -2.67
CA LEU A 278 -5.87 -25.87 -2.21
C LEU A 278 -5.58 -26.17 -0.74
N THR A 279 -4.32 -26.09 -0.32
CA THR A 279 -3.93 -26.41 1.06
C THR A 279 -4.48 -25.45 2.12
N HIS A 280 -4.96 -24.27 1.71
CA HIS A 280 -5.57 -23.26 2.59
C HIS A 280 -7.08 -23.16 2.46
N ILE A 281 -7.68 -23.76 1.44
CA ILE A 281 -9.15 -23.91 1.31
C ILE A 281 -9.69 -25.07 2.20
N VAL A 282 -8.81 -25.96 2.68
CA VAL A 282 -9.18 -27.18 3.43
C VAL A 282 -10.02 -26.92 4.68
N ASP A 283 -9.87 -25.77 5.33
CA ASP A 283 -10.64 -25.43 6.53
C ASP A 283 -11.98 -24.77 6.15
N PRO A 284 -13.15 -25.43 6.32
CA PRO A 284 -14.44 -24.85 5.93
C PRO A 284 -14.85 -23.65 6.78
N ASP A 285 -14.25 -23.45 7.96
CA ASP A 285 -14.60 -22.34 8.86
C ASP A 285 -14.08 -20.98 8.33
N GLU A 286 -13.08 -21.00 7.44
CA GLU A 286 -12.43 -19.82 6.83
C GLU A 286 -13.20 -19.29 5.60
N LYS A 287 -14.50 -18.99 5.77
CA LYS A 287 -15.43 -18.68 4.66
C LYS A 287 -14.96 -17.59 3.70
N GLU A 288 -14.52 -16.43 4.21
CA GLU A 288 -14.10 -15.30 3.36
C GLU A 288 -12.84 -15.66 2.55
N ARG A 289 -11.88 -16.34 3.19
CA ARG A 289 -10.65 -16.82 2.55
C ARG A 289 -10.97 -17.84 1.46
N ASN A 290 -11.80 -18.83 1.78
CA ASN A 290 -12.20 -19.88 0.84
C ASN A 290 -12.88 -19.28 -0.39
N LYS A 291 -13.81 -18.34 -0.18
CA LYS A 291 -14.48 -17.63 -1.28
C LYS A 291 -13.49 -16.91 -2.20
N ASN A 292 -12.58 -16.11 -1.64
CA ASN A 292 -11.63 -15.35 -2.45
C ASN A 292 -10.62 -16.26 -3.17
N LEU A 293 -10.13 -17.32 -2.53
CA LEU A 293 -9.21 -18.26 -3.17
C LEU A 293 -9.88 -19.05 -4.30
N LEU A 294 -11.14 -19.45 -4.11
CA LEU A 294 -11.91 -20.16 -5.13
C LEU A 294 -12.16 -19.28 -6.36
N VAL A 295 -12.63 -18.04 -6.16
CA VAL A 295 -12.82 -17.08 -7.27
C VAL A 295 -11.48 -16.78 -7.96
N PHE A 296 -10.40 -16.65 -7.21
CA PHE A 296 -9.06 -16.46 -7.79
C PHE A 296 -8.64 -17.66 -8.64
N LEU A 297 -8.82 -18.90 -8.16
CA LEU A 297 -8.48 -20.11 -8.92
C LEU A 297 -9.30 -20.24 -10.21
N GLU A 298 -10.55 -19.78 -10.22
CA GLU A 298 -11.37 -19.76 -11.43
C GLU A 298 -10.75 -18.88 -12.51
N GLU A 299 -10.37 -17.64 -12.15
CA GLU A 299 -9.72 -16.69 -13.05
C GLU A 299 -8.31 -17.15 -13.47
N TYR A 300 -7.56 -17.77 -12.55
CA TYR A 300 -6.17 -18.22 -12.75
C TYR A 300 -6.05 -19.61 -13.40
N SER A 301 -7.16 -20.31 -13.65
CA SER A 301 -7.18 -21.68 -14.18
C SER A 301 -6.37 -21.85 -15.47
N GLY A 302 -6.43 -20.86 -16.37
CA GLY A 302 -5.70 -20.85 -17.63
C GLY A 302 -4.18 -20.71 -17.46
N ASP A 303 -3.73 -19.99 -16.43
CA ASP A 303 -2.30 -19.87 -16.10
C ASP A 303 -1.75 -21.18 -15.52
N VAL A 304 -2.57 -21.98 -14.82
CA VAL A 304 -2.18 -23.30 -14.32
C VAL A 304 -2.06 -24.29 -15.47
N HIS A 305 -3.14 -24.45 -16.24
CA HIS A 305 -3.12 -25.28 -17.45
C HIS A 305 -4.34 -24.99 -18.33
N ASN A 306 -4.13 -24.86 -19.64
CA ASN A 306 -5.16 -24.48 -20.62
C ASN A 306 -6.44 -25.34 -20.58
N ASN A 307 -6.32 -26.64 -20.27
CA ASN A 307 -7.46 -27.57 -20.21
C ASN A 307 -8.36 -27.40 -18.98
N LEU A 308 -7.96 -26.63 -17.97
CA LEU A 308 -8.67 -26.55 -16.69
C LEU A 308 -9.86 -25.60 -16.71
N LYS A 309 -9.86 -24.61 -17.61
CA LYS A 309 -10.81 -23.49 -17.59
C LYS A 309 -12.28 -23.94 -17.46
N ASN A 310 -12.73 -24.87 -18.30
CA ASN A 310 -14.13 -25.29 -18.33
C ASN A 310 -14.50 -26.20 -17.15
N SER A 311 -13.65 -27.16 -16.79
CA SER A 311 -13.93 -28.10 -15.71
C SER A 311 -13.91 -27.42 -14.35
N TRP A 312 -12.95 -26.50 -14.14
CA TRP A 312 -12.84 -25.74 -12.90
C TRP A 312 -13.99 -24.79 -12.70
N THR A 313 -14.50 -24.12 -13.74
CA THR A 313 -15.71 -23.30 -13.60
C THR A 313 -16.85 -24.10 -12.97
N VAL A 314 -17.09 -25.35 -13.40
CA VAL A 314 -18.18 -26.15 -12.83
C VAL A 314 -17.93 -26.52 -11.37
N GLU A 315 -16.75 -27.07 -11.05
CA GLU A 315 -16.44 -27.54 -9.69
C GLU A 315 -16.24 -26.37 -8.70
N ILE A 316 -15.63 -25.27 -9.12
CA ILE A 316 -15.45 -24.07 -8.29
C ILE A 316 -16.81 -23.42 -8.01
N GLN A 317 -17.70 -23.29 -9.00
CA GLN A 317 -19.05 -22.75 -8.77
C GLN A 317 -19.88 -23.67 -7.87
N ARG A 318 -19.65 -24.98 -7.90
CA ARG A 318 -20.20 -25.91 -6.91
C ARG A 318 -19.67 -25.59 -5.52
N LEU A 319 -18.36 -25.55 -5.32
CA LEU A 319 -17.73 -25.22 -4.03
C LEU A 319 -18.21 -23.88 -3.47
N LEU A 320 -18.26 -22.82 -4.28
CA LEU A 320 -18.72 -21.49 -3.89
C LEU A 320 -20.17 -21.50 -3.34
N LYS A 321 -21.06 -22.33 -3.87
CA LYS A 321 -22.43 -22.49 -3.34
C LYS A 321 -22.48 -23.12 -1.95
N PHE A 322 -21.42 -23.80 -1.54
CA PHE A 322 -21.33 -24.51 -0.26
C PHE A 322 -20.41 -23.80 0.76
N VAL A 323 -19.59 -22.83 0.37
CA VAL A 323 -18.73 -22.05 1.29
C VAL A 323 -19.53 -21.44 2.45
N ASP A 324 -20.69 -20.87 2.18
CA ASP A 324 -21.50 -20.22 3.21
C ASP A 324 -22.37 -21.20 4.01
N LYS A 325 -22.49 -22.45 3.56
CA LYS A 325 -23.30 -23.49 4.19
C LYS A 325 -22.53 -24.20 5.28
N SER A 326 -23.22 -24.58 6.35
CA SER A 326 -22.67 -25.42 7.42
C SER A 326 -22.63 -26.88 6.98
N GLU A 327 -21.74 -27.20 6.04
CA GLU A 327 -21.48 -28.58 5.61
C GLU A 327 -20.53 -29.28 6.59
N SER A 328 -20.55 -30.62 6.60
CA SER A 328 -19.57 -31.38 7.38
C SER A 328 -18.17 -31.25 6.77
N LYS A 329 -17.12 -31.37 7.59
CA LYS A 329 -15.73 -31.33 7.12
C LYS A 329 -15.47 -32.39 6.05
N GLU A 330 -16.06 -33.57 6.19
CA GLU A 330 -15.95 -34.68 5.25
C GLU A 330 -16.58 -34.35 3.89
N GLN A 331 -17.75 -33.71 3.89
CA GLN A 331 -18.41 -33.27 2.65
C GLN A 331 -17.61 -32.19 1.94
N TRP A 332 -17.08 -31.21 2.69
CA TRP A 332 -16.21 -30.17 2.15
C TRP A 332 -14.95 -30.76 1.51
N HIS A 333 -14.26 -31.66 2.22
CA HIS A 333 -13.06 -32.33 1.72
C HIS A 333 -13.35 -33.22 0.51
N GLY A 334 -14.52 -33.87 0.47
CA GLY A 334 -14.97 -34.62 -0.71
C GLY A 334 -15.08 -33.75 -1.96
N MET A 335 -15.70 -32.56 -1.85
CA MET A 335 -15.81 -31.63 -2.99
C MET A 335 -14.45 -31.07 -3.43
N LEU A 336 -13.53 -30.82 -2.50
CA LEU A 336 -12.16 -30.40 -2.86
C LEU A 336 -11.39 -31.52 -3.55
N LEU A 337 -11.63 -32.78 -3.16
CA LEU A 337 -11.05 -33.93 -3.85
C LEU A 337 -11.62 -34.08 -5.26
N ASP A 338 -12.93 -33.89 -5.45
CA ASP A 338 -13.57 -33.89 -6.77
C ASP A 338 -12.91 -32.84 -7.69
N LEU A 339 -12.65 -31.63 -7.19
CA LEU A 339 -11.93 -30.57 -7.93
C LEU A 339 -10.52 -31.03 -8.35
N LEU A 340 -9.76 -31.66 -7.43
CA LEU A 340 -8.41 -32.15 -7.73
C LEU A 340 -8.42 -33.32 -8.73
N VAL A 341 -9.34 -34.27 -8.58
CA VAL A 341 -9.50 -35.40 -9.51
C VAL A 341 -9.86 -34.88 -10.90
N SER A 342 -10.83 -33.96 -10.99
CA SER A 342 -11.18 -33.30 -12.24
C SER A 342 -9.99 -32.60 -12.88
N ALA A 343 -9.15 -31.92 -12.09
CA ALA A 343 -7.93 -31.29 -12.61
C ALA A 343 -6.96 -32.33 -13.22
N ILE A 344 -6.73 -33.45 -12.52
CA ILE A 344 -5.85 -34.55 -12.97
C ILE A 344 -6.35 -35.16 -14.28
N GLU A 345 -7.65 -35.44 -14.37
CA GLU A 345 -8.27 -36.03 -15.57
C GLU A 345 -8.14 -35.11 -16.79
N GLN A 346 -8.32 -33.79 -16.61
CA GLN A 346 -8.30 -32.82 -17.70
C GLN A 346 -6.90 -32.46 -18.18
N VAL A 347 -5.92 -32.44 -17.28
CA VAL A 347 -4.51 -32.25 -17.66
C VAL A 347 -3.94 -33.51 -18.31
N ASN A 348 -4.39 -34.70 -17.88
CA ASN A 348 -4.04 -36.00 -18.47
C ASN A 348 -2.52 -36.19 -18.70
N SER A 349 -1.71 -35.88 -17.69
CA SER A 349 -0.25 -35.97 -17.75
C SER A 349 0.31 -36.54 -16.46
N ASN A 350 0.86 -37.76 -16.52
CA ASN A 350 1.48 -38.42 -15.36
C ASN A 350 2.60 -37.57 -14.75
N LYS A 351 3.38 -36.86 -15.56
CA LYS A 351 4.44 -35.95 -15.08
C LYS A 351 3.88 -34.81 -14.26
N TRP A 352 2.76 -34.23 -14.70
CA TRP A 352 2.09 -33.15 -13.97
C TRP A 352 1.50 -33.66 -12.65
N VAL A 353 0.90 -34.86 -12.67
CA VAL A 353 0.39 -35.51 -11.45
C VAL A 353 1.50 -35.76 -10.43
N GLU A 354 2.64 -36.32 -10.86
CA GLU A 354 3.82 -36.53 -10.00
C GLU A 354 4.34 -35.21 -9.41
N PHE A 355 4.34 -34.14 -10.20
CA PHE A 355 4.76 -32.82 -9.76
C PHE A 355 3.81 -32.21 -8.72
N ILE A 356 2.51 -32.20 -8.99
CA ILE A 356 1.48 -31.73 -8.05
C ILE A 356 1.50 -32.54 -6.75
N ALA A 357 1.63 -33.87 -6.84
CA ALA A 357 1.75 -34.74 -5.66
C ALA A 357 2.99 -34.40 -4.81
N THR A 358 4.12 -34.07 -5.45
CA THR A 358 5.33 -33.64 -4.78
C THR A 358 5.12 -32.30 -4.06
N LEU A 359 4.53 -31.31 -4.73
CA LEU A 359 4.24 -30.00 -4.15
C LEU A 359 3.26 -30.09 -2.97
N LEU A 360 2.18 -30.86 -3.11
CA LEU A 360 1.22 -31.12 -2.03
C LEU A 360 1.92 -31.75 -0.82
N SER A 361 2.76 -32.75 -1.06
CA SER A 361 3.52 -33.42 0.01
C SER A 361 4.43 -32.44 0.75
N GLN A 362 5.11 -31.55 0.03
CA GLN A 362 5.96 -30.52 0.63
C GLN A 362 5.17 -29.53 1.50
N GLN A 363 4.03 -29.02 1.01
CA GLN A 363 3.17 -28.08 1.76
C GLN A 363 2.53 -28.73 3.01
N VAL A 364 2.18 -30.02 2.94
CA VAL A 364 1.65 -30.73 4.10
C VAL A 364 2.74 -30.98 5.14
N LEU A 365 3.96 -31.29 4.71
CA LEU A 365 5.10 -31.50 5.61
C LEU A 365 5.51 -30.19 6.30
N SER A 366 5.52 -29.05 5.60
CA SER A 366 5.84 -27.76 6.22
C SER A 366 4.83 -27.38 7.30
N LYS A 367 3.53 -27.60 7.07
CA LYS A 367 2.47 -27.39 8.08
C LYS A 367 2.61 -28.29 9.32
N LYS A 368 3.22 -29.47 9.21
CA LYS A 368 3.45 -30.38 10.36
C LYS A 368 4.70 -30.01 11.17
N GLN A 369 5.58 -29.18 10.63
CA GLN A 369 6.85 -28.79 11.25
C GLN A 369 6.79 -27.45 11.98
N SER A 370 5.63 -26.77 12.00
CA SER A 370 5.43 -25.58 12.85
C SER A 370 5.54 -25.98 14.34
N PRO A 371 6.40 -25.30 15.14
CA PRO A 371 6.65 -25.60 16.55
C PRO A 371 5.44 -25.38 17.47
#